data_AF-A0A918KUH3-F1
#
_entry.id   AF-A0A918KUH3-F1
#
_cell.length_a   1.000
_cell.length_b   1.000
_cell.length_c   1.000
_cell.angle_alpha   90.00
_cell.angle_beta   90.00
_cell.angle_gamma   90.00
#
_symmetry.space_group_name_H-M   'P 1'
#
loop_
_entity.id
_entity.type
_entity.pdbx_description
1 polymer ?
#
loop_
_entity_poly.entity_id
_entity_poly.type
_entity_poly.pdbx_seq_one_letter_code
_entity_poly.pdbx_strand_id
1 'polypeptide(L)'
;MTDDPVLPIAERPHAAPRSGTKPSGRLADLIAAGLAGLGAALSLIVAAWFFLGFAENDTRPEHLASAFVLTAGLFSFAISPFAISAYLAWRAHSSGATRRGLLWVLFLMLPWIALGAVAATLTPLPFWSGVLMASLATMLSLWAIISLILDWRMSGTTK
;
A
#
# COMPACT_ATOMS: atom_id res chain seq x y z
N MET A 1 -8.04 -13.06 -67.07
CA MET A 1 -8.78 -12.33 -66.02
C MET A 1 -9.11 -13.35 -64.96
N THR A 2 -8.31 -13.36 -63.89
CA THR A 2 -8.41 -14.26 -62.75
C THR A 2 -9.31 -13.60 -61.71
N ASP A 3 -10.49 -14.16 -61.49
CA ASP A 3 -11.39 -13.77 -60.41
C ASP A 3 -10.91 -14.44 -59.12
N ASP A 4 -10.09 -13.75 -58.36
CA ASP A 4 -9.79 -14.13 -56.97
C ASP A 4 -11.06 -13.91 -56.13
N PRO A 5 -11.59 -14.92 -55.43
CA PRO A 5 -12.70 -14.72 -54.51
C PRO A 5 -12.21 -13.90 -53.32
N VAL A 6 -12.69 -12.66 -53.22
CA VAL A 6 -12.53 -11.81 -52.04
C VAL A 6 -13.21 -12.52 -50.87
N LEU A 7 -12.44 -13.20 -50.04
CA LEU A 7 -12.89 -13.65 -48.73
C LEU A 7 -13.28 -12.40 -47.93
N PRO A 8 -14.50 -12.31 -47.37
CA PRO A 8 -14.82 -11.23 -46.46
C PRO A 8 -13.84 -11.35 -45.29
N ILE A 9 -13.13 -10.25 -45.00
CA ILE A 9 -12.38 -10.09 -43.76
C ILE A 9 -13.43 -10.22 -42.67
N ALA A 10 -13.61 -11.43 -42.15
CA ALA A 10 -14.35 -11.65 -40.93
C ALA A 10 -13.68 -10.77 -39.89
N GLU A 11 -14.36 -9.68 -39.53
CA GLU A 11 -14.05 -8.90 -38.33
C GLU A 11 -13.75 -9.93 -37.25
N ARG A 12 -12.50 -9.93 -36.78
CA ARG A 12 -12.13 -10.70 -35.60
C ARG A 12 -13.19 -10.36 -34.56
N PRO A 13 -13.98 -11.33 -34.07
CA PRO A 13 -14.94 -11.01 -33.04
C PRO A 13 -14.11 -10.38 -31.94
N HIS A 14 -14.44 -9.12 -31.63
CA HIS A 14 -13.96 -8.42 -30.44
C HIS A 14 -13.92 -9.47 -29.36
N ALA A 15 -12.70 -9.85 -28.97
CA ALA A 15 -12.49 -10.93 -28.04
C ALA A 15 -13.40 -10.64 -26.86
N ALA A 16 -14.45 -11.46 -26.72
CA ALA A 16 -15.37 -11.35 -25.61
C ALA A 16 -14.51 -11.22 -24.35
N PRO A 17 -14.77 -10.24 -23.46
CA PRO A 17 -13.95 -10.06 -22.28
C PRO A 17 -13.91 -11.41 -21.58
N ARG A 18 -12.73 -12.04 -21.54
CA ARG A 18 -12.54 -13.34 -20.91
C ARG A 18 -13.05 -13.19 -19.48
N SER A 19 -14.22 -13.77 -19.23
CA SER A 19 -14.85 -13.84 -17.91
C SER A 19 -13.87 -14.54 -16.97
N GLY A 20 -13.14 -13.75 -16.18
CA GLY A 20 -12.12 -14.26 -15.26
C GLY A 20 -10.89 -13.38 -15.09
N THR A 21 -10.65 -12.38 -15.95
CA THR A 21 -9.54 -11.44 -15.72
C THR A 21 -9.91 -10.46 -14.60
N LYS A 22 -9.25 -10.60 -13.45
CA LYS A 22 -9.35 -9.65 -12.33
C LYS A 22 -9.07 -8.23 -12.84
N PRO A 23 -9.81 -7.20 -12.39
CA PRO A 23 -9.56 -5.84 -12.82
C PRO A 23 -8.15 -5.42 -12.40
N SER A 24 -7.29 -5.28 -13.40
CA SER A 24 -5.93 -4.76 -13.29
C SER A 24 -5.86 -3.36 -13.92
N GLY A 25 -4.81 -2.61 -13.62
CA GLY A 25 -4.56 -1.31 -14.24
C GLY A 25 -5.38 -0.14 -13.68
N ARG A 26 -6.02 -0.29 -12.51
CA ARG A 26 -6.81 0.80 -11.91
C ARG A 26 -5.86 1.90 -11.41
N LEU A 27 -6.17 3.16 -11.74
CA LEU A 27 -5.41 4.32 -11.28
C LEU A 27 -5.44 4.46 -9.74
N ALA A 28 -6.53 4.03 -9.11
CA ALA A 28 -6.65 3.97 -7.66
C ALA A 28 -5.57 3.08 -7.00
N ASP A 29 -5.15 1.99 -7.66
CA ASP A 29 -4.13 1.09 -7.14
C ASP A 29 -2.73 1.73 -7.22
N LEU A 30 -2.46 2.52 -8.27
CA LEU A 30 -1.24 3.34 -8.38
C LEU A 30 -1.19 4.43 -7.31
N ILE A 31 -2.31 5.14 -7.09
CA ILE A 31 -2.38 6.15 -6.02
C ILE A 31 -2.13 5.49 -4.67
N ALA A 32 -2.76 4.34 -4.40
CA ALA A 32 -2.56 3.61 -3.15
C ALA A 32 -1.09 3.16 -2.99
N ALA A 33 -0.46 2.66 -4.06
CA ALA A 33 0.96 2.32 -4.05
C ALA A 33 1.84 3.53 -3.75
N GLY A 34 1.56 4.68 -4.37
CA GLY A 34 2.26 5.94 -4.14
C GLY A 34 2.09 6.45 -2.70
N LEU A 35 0.86 6.43 -2.16
CA LEU A 35 0.57 6.83 -0.77
C LEU A 35 1.28 5.94 0.24
N ALA A 36 1.25 4.63 0.03
CA ALA A 36 1.95 3.68 0.90
C ALA A 36 3.48 3.85 0.79
N GLY A 37 4.01 4.08 -0.41
CA GLY A 37 5.42 4.40 -0.63
C GLY A 37 5.85 5.68 0.07
N LEU A 38 5.01 6.73 0.02
CA LEU A 38 5.24 7.98 0.73
C LEU A 38 5.23 7.78 2.25
N GLY A 39 4.30 6.98 2.78
CA GLY A 39 4.29 6.60 4.20
C GLY A 39 5.57 5.87 4.64
N ALA A 40 6.07 4.94 3.81
CA ALA A 40 7.33 4.25 4.08
C ALA A 40 8.54 5.21 4.02
N ALA A 41 8.58 6.10 3.03
CA ALA A 41 9.66 7.08 2.88
C ALA A 41 9.69 8.07 4.05
N LEU A 42 8.54 8.61 4.46
CA LEU A 42 8.45 9.50 5.63
C LEU A 42 8.90 8.78 6.91
N SER A 43 8.49 7.53 7.09
CA SER A 43 8.91 6.72 8.24
C SER A 43 10.42 6.52 8.26
N LEU A 44 11.05 6.29 7.10
CA LEU A 44 12.50 6.16 6.98
C LEU A 44 13.24 7.48 7.27
N ILE A 45 12.74 8.60 6.77
CA ILE A 45 13.32 9.93 7.04
C ILE A 45 13.28 10.24 8.54
N VAL A 46 12.13 10.02 9.18
CA VAL A 46 11.96 10.21 10.63
C VAL A 46 12.89 9.25 11.40
N ALA A 47 13.03 8.01 10.95
CA ALA A 47 13.95 7.04 11.56
C ALA A 47 15.40 7.51 11.53
N ALA A 48 15.86 7.96 10.36
CA ALA A 48 17.21 8.47 10.18
C ALA A 48 17.45 9.73 11.04
N TRP A 49 16.46 10.63 11.10
CA TRP A 49 16.58 11.85 11.91
C TRP A 49 16.66 11.53 13.41
N PHE A 50 15.82 10.63 13.93
CA PHE A 50 15.89 10.19 15.32
C PHE A 50 17.23 9.54 15.66
N PHE A 51 17.74 8.67 14.78
CA PHE A 51 19.04 8.05 14.99
C PHE A 51 20.18 9.06 14.98
N LEU A 52 20.14 10.05 14.08
CA LEU A 52 21.15 11.10 14.02
C LEU A 52 21.17 11.95 15.31
N GLY A 53 20.00 12.21 15.91
CA GLY A 53 19.91 12.86 17.21
C GLY A 53 20.59 12.09 18.35
N PHE A 54 20.59 10.75 18.31
CA PHE A 54 21.39 9.95 19.24
C PHE A 54 22.88 10.02 18.91
N ALA A 55 23.23 10.02 17.62
CA ALA A 55 24.62 10.11 17.16
C ALA A 55 25.30 11.43 17.54
N GLU A 56 24.54 12.53 17.59
CA GLU A 56 25.04 13.83 18.03
C GLU A 56 25.29 13.90 19.54
N ASN A 57 24.53 13.15 20.34
CA ASN A 57 24.56 13.24 21.81
C ASN A 57 25.50 12.22 22.49
N ASP A 58 25.74 11.07 21.86
CA ASP A 58 26.56 9.99 22.42
C ASP A 58 27.66 9.56 21.44
N THR A 59 28.92 9.66 21.85
CA THR A 59 30.08 9.23 21.04
C THR A 59 30.56 7.82 21.40
N ARG A 60 30.01 7.21 22.46
CA ARG A 60 30.38 5.86 22.88
C ARG A 60 29.76 4.83 21.92
N PRO A 61 30.56 3.93 21.32
CA PRO A 61 30.06 2.99 20.33
C PRO A 61 29.01 2.02 20.89
N GLU A 62 29.08 1.71 22.19
CA GLU A 62 28.15 0.84 22.90
C GLU A 62 26.74 1.44 22.96
N HIS A 63 26.65 2.73 23.29
CA HIS A 63 25.39 3.47 23.36
C HIS A 63 24.80 3.62 21.96
N LEU A 64 25.63 3.94 20.96
CA LEU A 64 25.22 4.04 19.56
C LEU A 64 24.68 2.71 19.01
N ALA A 65 25.32 1.58 19.34
CA ALA A 65 24.84 0.27 18.92
C ALA A 65 23.46 -0.04 19.53
N SER A 66 23.27 0.24 20.82
CA SER A 66 21.98 0.02 21.48
C SER A 66 20.87 0.94 20.95
N ALA A 67 21.18 2.22 20.71
CA ALA A 67 20.28 3.19 20.12
C ALA A 67 19.92 2.82 18.67
N PHE A 68 20.89 2.31 17.90
CA PHE A 68 20.66 1.80 16.55
C PHE A 68 19.71 0.61 16.56
N VAL A 69 19.93 -0.39 17.43
CA VAL A 69 19.04 -1.57 17.50
C VAL A 69 17.62 -1.16 17.91
N LEU A 70 17.48 -0.26 18.89
CA LEU A 70 16.18 0.24 19.34
C LEU A 70 15.45 1.00 18.22
N THR A 71 16.12 1.95 17.58
CA THR A 71 15.56 2.75 16.49
C THR A 71 15.26 1.87 15.28
N ALA A 72 16.21 1.06 14.82
CA ALA A 72 15.99 0.14 13.69
C ALA A 72 14.82 -0.82 13.96
N GLY A 73 14.69 -1.38 15.17
CA GLY A 73 13.58 -2.26 15.53
C GLY A 73 12.23 -1.55 15.50
N LEU A 74 12.12 -0.40 16.20
CA LEU A 74 10.89 0.38 16.28
C LEU A 74 10.46 0.90 14.89
N PHE A 75 11.41 1.43 14.12
CA PHE A 75 11.14 1.97 12.79
C PHE A 75 10.92 0.88 11.74
N SER A 76 11.51 -0.31 11.88
CA SER A 76 11.15 -1.45 11.03
C SER A 76 9.68 -1.82 11.19
N PHE A 77 9.16 -1.75 12.42
CA PHE A 77 7.73 -1.96 12.67
C PHE A 77 6.87 -0.89 12.01
N ALA A 78 7.31 0.37 11.96
CA ALA A 78 6.60 1.45 11.27
C ALA A 78 6.70 1.37 9.74
N ILE A 79 7.89 1.07 9.19
CA ILE A 79 8.16 1.06 7.75
C ILE A 79 7.54 -0.16 7.06
N SER A 80 7.65 -1.35 7.67
CA SER A 80 7.27 -2.61 7.03
C SER A 80 5.80 -2.66 6.58
N PRO A 81 4.81 -2.25 7.39
CA PRO A 81 3.41 -2.24 7.00
C PRO A 81 3.13 -1.36 5.77
N PHE A 82 3.76 -0.19 5.70
CA PHE A 82 3.64 0.71 4.54
C PHE A 82 4.36 0.12 3.32
N ALA A 83 5.57 -0.41 3.47
CA ALA A 83 6.32 -1.02 2.38
C ALA A 83 5.60 -2.25 1.78
N ILE A 84 5.08 -3.14 2.64
CA ILE A 84 4.29 -4.31 2.22
C ILE A 84 2.99 -3.85 1.53
N SER A 85 2.32 -2.82 2.06
CA SER A 85 1.11 -2.28 1.43
C SER A 85 1.40 -1.66 0.06
N ALA A 86 2.53 -0.95 -0.08
CA ALA A 86 2.97 -0.41 -1.37
C ALA A 86 3.22 -1.52 -2.39
N TYR A 87 3.91 -2.58 -1.99
CA TYR A 87 4.14 -3.75 -2.83
C TYR A 87 2.82 -4.43 -3.25
N LEU A 88 1.88 -4.63 -2.30
CA LEU A 88 0.59 -5.24 -2.58
C LEU A 88 -0.29 -4.38 -3.49
N ALA A 89 -0.28 -3.06 -3.31
CA ALA A 89 -1.00 -2.12 -4.17
C ALA A 89 -0.39 -2.05 -5.58
N TRP A 90 0.93 -2.02 -5.70
CA TRP A 90 1.62 -2.11 -6.99
C TRP A 90 1.29 -3.42 -7.71
N ARG A 91 1.35 -4.55 -6.98
CA ARG A 91 0.97 -5.86 -7.52
C ARG A 91 -0.50 -5.91 -7.93
N ALA A 92 -1.39 -5.26 -7.19
CA ALA A 92 -2.80 -5.13 -7.55
C ALA A 92 -2.97 -4.36 -8.86
N HIS A 93 -2.19 -3.30 -9.07
CA HIS A 93 -2.17 -2.57 -10.33
C HIS A 93 -1.67 -3.45 -11.50
N SER A 94 -0.52 -4.10 -11.36
CA SER A 94 0.11 -4.86 -12.46
C SER A 94 -0.56 -6.19 -12.78
N SER A 95 -1.12 -6.89 -11.78
CA SER A 95 -1.62 -8.27 -11.92
C SER A 95 -3.06 -8.46 -11.43
N GLY A 96 -3.72 -7.39 -11.01
CA GLY A 96 -5.07 -7.43 -10.42
C GLY A 96 -5.05 -7.65 -8.92
N ALA A 97 -6.02 -7.05 -8.23
CA ALA A 97 -6.13 -7.16 -6.77
C ALA A 97 -6.49 -8.59 -6.34
N THR A 98 -5.89 -9.06 -5.25
CA THR A 98 -6.24 -10.35 -4.65
C THR A 98 -6.92 -10.14 -3.31
N ARG A 99 -8.01 -10.85 -3.04
CA ARG A 99 -8.74 -10.76 -1.76
C ARG A 99 -7.83 -10.93 -0.54
N ARG A 100 -6.92 -11.91 -0.58
CA ARG A 100 -5.93 -12.14 0.48
C ARG A 100 -5.00 -10.93 0.66
N GLY A 101 -4.50 -10.35 -0.44
CA GLY A 101 -3.65 -9.15 -0.38
C GLY A 101 -4.38 -7.94 0.22
N LEU A 102 -5.64 -7.71 -0.16
CA LEU A 102 -6.44 -6.61 0.37
C LEU A 102 -6.75 -6.79 1.87
N LEU A 103 -7.05 -8.02 2.31
CA LEU A 103 -7.23 -8.33 3.74
C LEU A 103 -5.93 -8.13 4.53
N TRP A 104 -4.78 -8.48 3.95
CA TRP A 104 -3.48 -8.20 4.55
C TRP A 104 -3.24 -6.70 4.72
N VAL A 105 -3.57 -5.87 3.72
CA VAL A 105 -3.46 -4.42 3.85
C VAL A 105 -4.34 -3.90 4.99
N LEU A 106 -5.58 -4.39 5.13
CA LEU A 106 -6.44 -3.98 6.25
C LEU A 106 -5.89 -4.39 7.60
N PHE A 107 -5.44 -5.64 7.72
CA PHE A 107 -4.82 -6.14 8.95
C PHE A 107 -3.59 -5.31 9.33
N LEU A 108 -2.78 -4.92 8.34
CA LEU A 108 -1.60 -4.10 8.55
C LEU A 108 -1.96 -2.67 8.93
N MET A 109 -2.94 -2.03 8.27
CA MET A 109 -3.23 -0.60 8.42
C MET A 109 -4.18 -0.25 9.59
N LEU A 110 -5.12 -1.13 9.95
CA LEU A 110 -6.10 -0.86 11.03
C LEU A 110 -5.43 -0.52 12.38
N PRO A 111 -4.41 -1.25 12.85
CA PRO A 111 -3.70 -0.88 14.08
C PRO A 111 -3.09 0.52 14.01
N TRP A 112 -2.61 0.95 12.84
CA TRP A 112 -2.02 2.28 12.65
C TRP A 112 -3.02 3.41 12.69
N ILE A 113 -4.28 3.17 12.32
CA ILE A 113 -5.35 4.16 12.51
C ILE A 113 -5.56 4.41 14.00
N ALA A 114 -5.69 3.34 14.78
CA ALA A 114 -5.87 3.44 16.23
C ALA A 114 -4.64 4.08 16.90
N LEU A 115 -3.43 3.62 16.55
CA LEU A 115 -2.18 4.18 17.06
C LEU A 115 -2.02 5.65 16.66
N GLY A 116 -2.40 6.06 15.45
CA GLY A 116 -2.32 7.45 15.02
C GLY A 116 -3.30 8.36 15.77
N ALA A 117 -4.51 7.87 16.06
CA ALA A 117 -5.47 8.59 16.90
C ALA A 117 -4.98 8.75 18.34
N VAL A 118 -4.42 7.67 18.92
CA VAL A 118 -3.79 7.71 20.25
C VAL A 118 -2.59 8.66 20.25
N ALA A 119 -1.74 8.61 19.22
CA ALA A 119 -0.59 9.49 19.09
C ALA A 119 -1.01 10.97 19.06
N ALA A 120 -2.07 11.30 18.34
CA ALA A 120 -2.58 12.66 18.24
C ALA A 120 -3.20 13.20 19.55
N THR A 121 -3.66 12.33 20.44
CA THR A 121 -4.48 12.75 21.61
C THR A 121 -3.84 12.48 22.97
N LEU A 122 -3.03 11.43 23.08
CA LEU A 122 -2.54 10.90 24.36
C LEU A 122 -1.02 10.90 24.48
N THR A 123 -0.29 11.23 23.41
CA THR A 123 1.18 11.26 23.44
C THR A 123 1.72 12.67 23.33
N PRO A 124 2.93 12.96 23.87
CA PRO A 124 3.57 14.27 23.75
C PRO A 124 4.12 14.55 22.34
N LEU A 125 3.80 13.72 21.34
CA LEU A 125 4.23 13.92 19.96
C LEU A 125 3.47 15.08 19.31
N PRO A 126 4.03 15.72 18.27
CA PRO A 126 3.32 16.75 17.51
C PRO A 126 2.01 16.20 16.97
N PHE A 127 0.89 16.88 17.25
CA PHE A 127 -0.47 16.47 16.84
C PHE A 127 -0.54 16.04 15.36
N TRP A 128 0.11 16.79 14.47
CA TRP A 128 0.14 16.53 13.03
C TRP A 128 0.74 15.17 12.66
N SER A 129 1.68 14.64 13.44
CA SER A 129 2.31 13.34 13.15
C SER A 129 1.31 12.19 13.28
N GLY A 130 0.51 12.17 14.35
CA GLY A 130 -0.55 11.18 14.56
C GLY A 130 -1.66 11.31 13.51
N VAL A 131 -2.07 12.53 13.17
CA VAL A 131 -3.08 12.80 12.14
C VAL A 131 -2.62 12.35 10.75
N LEU A 132 -1.37 12.64 10.37
CA LEU A 132 -0.83 12.22 9.07
C LEU A 132 -0.75 10.69 8.98
N MET A 133 -0.28 10.01 10.01
CA MET A 133 -0.22 8.55 10.03
C MET A 133 -1.62 7.93 9.96
N ALA A 134 -2.56 8.41 10.78
CA ALA A 134 -3.93 7.93 10.79
C ALA A 134 -4.63 8.17 9.45
N SER A 135 -4.44 9.34 8.83
CA SER A 135 -5.05 9.67 7.54
C SER A 135 -4.53 8.80 6.41
N LEU A 136 -3.20 8.59 6.31
CA LEU A 136 -2.62 7.67 5.32
C LEU A 136 -3.13 6.23 5.50
N ALA A 137 -3.12 5.72 6.74
CA ALA A 137 -3.62 4.38 7.04
C ALA A 137 -5.13 4.23 6.73
N THR A 138 -5.92 5.29 6.98
CA THR A 138 -7.34 5.33 6.65
C THR A 138 -7.57 5.33 5.15
N MET A 139 -6.83 6.13 4.37
CA MET A 139 -6.95 6.14 2.91
C MET A 139 -6.60 4.79 2.30
N LEU A 140 -5.54 4.13 2.78
CA LEU A 140 -5.16 2.78 2.33
C LEU A 140 -6.21 1.73 2.73
N SER A 141 -6.78 1.85 3.93
CA SER A 141 -7.87 0.97 4.38
C SER A 141 -9.13 1.16 3.54
N LEU A 142 -9.51 2.40 3.22
CA LEU A 142 -10.63 2.71 2.34
C LEU A 142 -10.42 2.13 0.94
N TRP A 143 -9.23 2.31 0.37
CA TRP A 143 -8.88 1.69 -0.91
C TRP A 143 -9.03 0.16 -0.88
N ALA A 144 -8.52 -0.48 0.19
CA ALA A 144 -8.61 -1.93 0.33
C ALA A 144 -10.06 -2.42 0.47
N ILE A 145 -10.91 -1.72 1.25
CA ILE A 145 -12.34 -2.02 1.41
C ILE A 145 -13.07 -1.85 0.08
N ILE A 146 -12.88 -0.73 -0.62
CA ILE A 146 -13.54 -0.48 -1.92
C ILE A 146 -13.15 -1.57 -2.92
N SER A 147 -11.87 -1.92 -2.99
CA SER A 147 -11.38 -2.98 -3.87
C SER A 147 -11.95 -4.35 -3.49
N LEU A 148 -12.14 -4.65 -2.21
CA LEU A 148 -12.81 -5.88 -1.74
C LEU A 148 -14.29 -5.93 -2.13
N ILE A 149 -15.00 -4.81 -1.99
CA ILE A 149 -16.42 -4.72 -2.36
C ILE A 149 -16.59 -4.93 -3.87
N LEU A 150 -15.71 -4.33 -4.68
CA LEU A 150 -15.73 -4.51 -6.13
C LEU A 150 -15.45 -5.96 -6.52
N ASP A 151 -14.43 -6.59 -5.92
CA ASP A 151 -14.11 -8.02 -6.12
C ASP A 151 -15.31 -8.93 -5.78
N TRP A 152 -16.02 -8.63 -4.68
CA TRP A 152 -17.20 -9.39 -4.27
C TRP A 152 -18.38 -9.23 -5.25
N ARG A 153 -18.64 -8.02 -5.74
CA ARG A 153 -19.71 -7.77 -6.73
C ARG A 153 -19.48 -8.50 -8.03
N MET A 154 -18.23 -8.56 -8.53
CA MET A 154 -17.90 -9.27 -9.78
C MET A 154 -17.92 -10.80 -9.63
N SER A 155 -17.65 -11.31 -8.43
CA SER A 155 -17.75 -12.74 -8.13
C SER A 155 -19.20 -13.23 -8.02
N GLY A 156 -20.16 -12.32 -7.79
CA GLY A 156 -21.59 -12.64 -7.69
C GLY A 156 -22.32 -12.74 -9.03
N THR A 157 -21.83 -12.09 -10.08
CA THR A 157 -22.42 -12.08 -11.43
C THR A 157 -22.05 -13.28 -12.31
N THR A 158 -21.29 -14.23 -11.78
CA THR A 158 -20.86 -15.47 -12.48
C THR A 158 -21.64 -16.72 -12.09
N LYS A 159 -22.79 -16.55 -11.42
CA LYS A 159 -23.77 -17.61 -11.14
C LYS A 159 -25.06 -17.35 -11.88
#